data_AF-A0A1G3BR76-F1
#
_entry.id   AF-A0A1G3BR76-F1
#
_cell.length_a   1.000
_cell.length_b   1.000
_cell.length_c   1.000
_cell.angle_alpha   90.00
_cell.angle_beta   90.00
_cell.angle_gamma   90.00
#
_symmetry.space_group_name_H-M   'P 1'
#
loop_
_entity.id
_entity.type
_entity.pdbx_description
1 polymer ?
#
loop_
_entity_poly.entity_id
_entity_poly.type
_entity_poly.pdbx_seq_one_letter_code
_entity_poly.pdbx_strand_id
1 'polypeptide(L)'
;MINENAETQILLLGKLLSESVKAKKRINSITKVEFKVFSQFDDDGIIQWLVNNLEFPNKTFIEFGVENYREPNTRFLMMNDNWSGFVMDGSEQNVSYIIDSECYWKYELFAKAVFIDRENINEILSSCPFDKEVGILHIDLDGNDYWIWKEIEVISPIFVVLEYNGAFGIDRAITIPYNKNFVRTNSHYSNLYWGASLRALHQLSKQRWYSFIGCNSAGNNAYFVRKDKLNDIVRETSIEQGDVVSKFRESRDRSGRLTYIAGNERIGLIKGMPVYNIDTNSLEDI
;
A
#
# COMPACT_ATOMS: atom_id res chain seq x y z
N MET A 1 -0.90 24.16 -5.06
CA MET A 1 -1.62 23.93 -6.33
C MET A 1 -0.59 23.75 -7.41
N ILE A 2 -0.51 22.56 -8.01
CA ILE A 2 0.23 22.38 -9.26
C ILE A 2 -0.54 23.19 -10.31
N ASN A 3 0.16 23.98 -11.12
CA ASN A 3 -0.44 24.71 -12.23
C ASN A 3 -1.16 23.70 -13.16
N GLU A 4 -2.41 23.91 -13.57
CA GLU A 4 -3.17 22.94 -14.42
C GLU A 4 -2.37 22.48 -15.66
N ASN A 5 -1.56 23.39 -16.22
CA ASN A 5 -0.65 23.07 -17.32
C ASN A 5 0.45 22.07 -16.93
N ALA A 6 0.96 22.15 -15.69
CA ALA A 6 1.96 21.23 -15.18
C ALA A 6 1.36 19.85 -14.86
N GLU A 7 0.13 19.77 -14.33
CA GLU A 7 -0.54 18.48 -14.12
C GLU A 7 -0.81 17.77 -15.46
N THR A 8 -1.29 18.51 -16.46
CA THR A 8 -1.47 17.99 -17.83
C THR A 8 -0.15 17.49 -18.43
N GLN A 9 0.94 18.24 -18.27
CA GLN A 9 2.26 17.83 -18.75
C GLN A 9 2.76 16.56 -18.05
N ILE A 10 2.63 16.48 -16.73
CA ILE A 10 3.03 15.31 -15.94
C ILE A 10 2.21 14.07 -16.32
N LEU A 11 0.90 14.22 -16.55
CA LEU A 11 0.04 13.14 -17.05
C LEU A 11 0.48 12.64 -18.43
N LEU A 12 0.78 13.55 -19.38
CA LEU A 12 1.24 13.17 -20.71
C LEU A 12 2.58 12.43 -20.65
N LEU A 13 3.52 12.88 -19.79
CA LEU A 13 4.78 12.18 -19.56
C LEU A 13 4.56 10.81 -18.90
N GLY A 14 3.68 10.73 -17.91
CA GLY A 14 3.27 9.47 -17.26
C GLY A 14 2.72 8.48 -18.27
N LYS A 15 1.89 8.93 -19.22
CA LYS A 15 1.35 8.08 -20.29
C LYS A 15 2.45 7.52 -21.20
N LEU A 16 3.45 8.32 -21.55
CA LEU A 16 4.60 7.85 -22.32
C LEU A 16 5.44 6.82 -21.53
N LEU A 17 5.62 7.05 -20.22
CA LEU A 17 6.31 6.11 -19.34
C LEU A 17 5.53 4.80 -19.16
N SER A 18 4.20 4.87 -19.07
CA SER A 18 3.31 3.69 -19.03
C SER A 18 3.50 2.81 -20.27
N GLU A 19 3.51 3.39 -21.47
CA GLU A 19 3.77 2.64 -22.71
C GLU A 19 5.18 2.01 -22.72
N SER A 20 6.18 2.70 -22.17
CA SER A 20 7.54 2.19 -22.04
C SER A 20 7.63 1.00 -21.08
N VAL A 21 7.01 1.06 -19.90
CA VAL A 21 7.07 -0.05 -18.94
C VAL A 21 6.22 -1.23 -19.38
N LYS A 22 5.07 -0.99 -20.01
CA LYS A 22 4.19 -2.02 -20.59
C LYS A 22 4.92 -2.97 -21.54
N ALA A 23 5.89 -2.48 -22.30
CA ALA A 23 6.68 -3.28 -23.22
C ALA A 23 7.68 -4.23 -22.54
N LYS A 24 7.98 -4.04 -21.26
CA LYS A 24 8.94 -4.85 -20.51
C LYS A 24 8.33 -6.19 -20.09
N LYS A 25 8.56 -7.24 -20.88
CA LYS A 25 8.04 -8.60 -20.64
C LYS A 25 8.91 -9.46 -19.73
N ARG A 26 10.16 -9.08 -19.53
CA ARG A 26 11.12 -9.78 -18.66
C ARG A 26 11.79 -8.77 -17.77
N ILE A 27 11.46 -8.81 -16.48
CA ILE A 27 12.08 -7.99 -15.45
C ILE A 27 12.58 -8.91 -14.34
N ASN A 28 13.74 -8.60 -13.78
CA ASN A 28 14.30 -9.36 -12.65
C ASN A 28 13.84 -8.79 -11.30
N SER A 29 13.21 -7.62 -11.29
CA SER A 29 12.65 -6.93 -10.13
C SER A 29 11.65 -5.88 -10.61
N ILE A 30 10.57 -5.68 -9.85
CA ILE A 30 9.57 -4.64 -10.13
C ILE A 30 10.13 -3.21 -10.03
N THR A 31 11.26 -3.01 -9.33
CA THR A 31 11.97 -1.73 -9.31
C THR A 31 12.43 -1.25 -10.70
N LYS A 32 12.45 -2.13 -11.72
CA LYS A 32 12.81 -1.77 -13.10
C LYS A 32 11.67 -1.12 -13.88
N VAL A 33 10.46 -1.12 -13.34
CA VAL A 33 9.26 -0.53 -13.97
C VAL A 33 8.73 0.66 -13.19
N GLU A 34 9.44 1.10 -12.15
CA GLU A 34 9.08 2.27 -11.34
C GLU A 34 9.14 3.58 -12.12
N PHE A 35 8.16 4.44 -11.82
CA PHE A 35 8.15 5.87 -12.10
C PHE A 35 7.07 6.53 -11.25
N LYS A 36 7.22 7.83 -11.00
CA LYS A 36 6.24 8.65 -10.28
C LYS A 36 5.49 9.59 -11.22
N VAL A 37 4.18 9.66 -11.03
CA VAL A 37 3.30 10.73 -11.52
C VAL A 37 2.64 11.41 -10.32
N PHE A 38 1.95 10.64 -9.47
CA PHE A 38 1.28 11.14 -8.27
C PHE A 38 1.66 10.38 -6.99
N SER A 39 1.88 9.05 -7.05
CA SER A 39 2.23 8.23 -5.89
C SER A 39 3.32 8.85 -5.02
N GLN A 40 3.31 8.61 -3.70
CA GLN A 40 4.30 9.18 -2.78
C GLN A 40 5.74 8.84 -3.21
N PHE A 41 5.94 7.60 -3.66
CA PHE A 41 7.18 7.12 -4.26
C PHE A 41 6.97 6.81 -5.76
N ASP A 42 7.50 5.70 -6.28
CA ASP A 42 7.51 5.39 -7.72
C ASP A 42 6.55 4.25 -8.10
N ASP A 43 5.53 4.04 -7.26
CA ASP A 43 4.55 2.94 -7.33
C ASP A 43 3.64 3.03 -8.56
N ASP A 44 3.40 4.23 -9.11
CA ASP A 44 2.61 4.41 -10.34
C ASP A 44 3.12 3.51 -11.47
N GLY A 45 4.45 3.41 -11.64
CA GLY A 45 5.04 2.58 -12.68
C GLY A 45 4.88 1.07 -12.47
N ILE A 46 4.96 0.61 -11.22
CA ILE A 46 4.73 -0.81 -10.87
C ILE A 46 3.28 -1.17 -11.17
N ILE A 47 2.34 -0.33 -10.71
CA ILE A 47 0.90 -0.52 -10.95
C ILE A 47 0.61 -0.54 -12.44
N GLN A 48 1.16 0.41 -13.21
CA GLN A 48 0.98 0.47 -14.67
C GLN A 48 1.52 -0.77 -15.37
N TRP A 49 2.66 -1.30 -14.93
CA TRP A 49 3.19 -2.55 -15.45
C TRP A 49 2.27 -3.74 -15.13
N LEU A 50 1.77 -3.85 -13.89
CA LEU A 50 0.85 -4.92 -13.49
C LEU A 50 -0.47 -4.84 -14.26
N VAL A 51 -1.10 -3.66 -14.34
CA VAL A 51 -2.42 -3.52 -14.99
C VAL A 51 -2.39 -3.80 -16.49
N ASN A 52 -1.23 -3.63 -17.13
CA ASN A 52 -1.03 -3.91 -18.55
C ASN A 52 -0.58 -5.36 -18.83
N ASN A 53 -0.22 -6.13 -17.82
CA ASN A 53 0.29 -7.51 -17.98
C ASN A 53 -0.55 -8.55 -17.22
N LEU A 54 -1.63 -8.15 -16.56
CA LEU A 54 -2.64 -9.02 -15.95
C LEU A 54 -4.01 -8.74 -16.57
N GLU A 55 -4.93 -9.67 -16.43
CA GLU A 55 -6.32 -9.52 -16.92
C GLU A 55 -7.24 -9.04 -15.80
N PHE A 56 -7.97 -7.94 -16.07
CA PHE A 56 -8.92 -7.32 -15.16
C PHE A 56 -10.31 -7.30 -15.80
N PRO A 57 -11.23 -8.19 -15.36
CA PRO A 57 -12.62 -8.13 -15.80
C PRO A 57 -13.29 -6.81 -15.41
N ASN A 58 -12.96 -6.30 -14.22
CA ASN A 58 -13.40 -5.04 -13.68
C ASN A 58 -12.20 -4.12 -13.40
N LYS A 59 -12.28 -2.86 -13.84
CA LYS A 59 -11.25 -1.84 -13.63
C LYS A 59 -11.55 -1.02 -12.39
N THR A 60 -11.49 -1.68 -11.23
CA THR A 60 -11.81 -1.08 -9.94
C THR A 60 -10.63 -1.15 -8.97
N PHE A 61 -10.49 -0.14 -8.13
CA PHE A 61 -9.52 -0.13 -7.05
C PHE A 61 -10.15 0.30 -5.72
N ILE A 62 -9.57 -0.20 -4.64
CA ILE A 62 -9.88 0.22 -3.28
C ILE A 62 -8.56 0.58 -2.58
N GLU A 63 -8.49 1.74 -1.94
CA GLU A 63 -7.28 2.20 -1.23
C GLU A 63 -7.64 2.75 0.15
N PHE A 64 -6.91 2.31 1.16
CA PHE A 64 -7.04 2.76 2.55
C PHE A 64 -5.91 3.74 2.89
N GLY A 65 -6.18 4.71 3.78
CA GLY A 65 -5.18 5.67 4.25
C GLY A 65 -4.73 6.67 3.19
N VAL A 66 -5.66 7.17 2.38
CA VAL A 66 -5.30 8.03 1.23
C VAL A 66 -4.91 9.47 1.57
N GLU A 67 -5.00 9.87 2.83
CA GLU A 67 -4.97 11.25 3.26
C GLU A 67 -5.90 12.11 2.38
N ASN A 68 -5.38 13.20 1.81
CA ASN A 68 -6.10 14.11 0.91
C ASN A 68 -6.06 13.68 -0.57
N TYR A 69 -5.65 12.44 -0.88
CA TYR A 69 -5.57 11.87 -2.23
C TYR A 69 -4.70 12.67 -3.22
N ARG A 70 -3.69 13.39 -2.71
CA ARG A 70 -2.67 14.05 -3.55
C ARG A 70 -1.53 13.14 -3.96
N GLU A 71 -1.11 12.24 -3.08
CA GLU A 71 -0.03 11.28 -3.34
C GLU A 71 -0.42 9.78 -3.29
N PRO A 72 -1.67 9.38 -3.62
CA PRO A 72 -2.11 7.99 -3.53
C PRO A 72 -1.49 7.14 -4.63
N ASN A 73 -1.49 5.83 -4.44
CA ASN A 73 -0.98 4.88 -5.44
C ASN A 73 -1.95 4.71 -6.64
N THR A 74 -3.22 5.08 -6.49
CA THR A 74 -4.26 4.83 -7.50
C THR A 74 -4.68 6.05 -8.33
N ARG A 75 -4.21 7.26 -8.00
CA ARG A 75 -4.62 8.47 -8.75
C ARG A 75 -4.16 8.46 -10.19
N PHE A 76 -2.92 8.06 -10.48
CA PHE A 76 -2.47 8.01 -11.87
C PHE A 76 -3.28 7.00 -12.68
N LEU A 77 -3.54 5.83 -12.09
CA LEU A 77 -4.34 4.78 -12.70
C LEU A 77 -5.76 5.26 -13.03
N MET A 78 -6.43 5.91 -12.08
CA MET A 78 -7.75 6.51 -12.28
C MET A 78 -7.72 7.50 -13.46
N MET A 79 -6.75 8.42 -13.46
CA MET A 79 -6.69 9.50 -14.44
C MET A 79 -6.26 9.05 -15.84
N ASN A 80 -5.34 8.11 -15.93
CA ASN A 80 -4.75 7.63 -17.20
C ASN A 80 -5.57 6.51 -17.84
N ASP A 81 -6.12 5.60 -17.03
CA ASP A 81 -6.76 4.37 -17.50
C ASP A 81 -8.27 4.33 -17.24
N ASN A 82 -8.81 5.39 -16.63
CA ASN A 82 -10.23 5.58 -16.32
C ASN A 82 -10.80 4.43 -15.47
N TRP A 83 -10.08 4.08 -14.40
CA TRP A 83 -10.52 3.13 -13.38
C TRP A 83 -11.43 3.80 -12.35
N SER A 84 -12.33 3.02 -11.77
CA SER A 84 -13.25 3.47 -10.72
C SER A 84 -12.69 3.15 -9.34
N GLY A 85 -12.84 4.08 -8.40
CA GLY A 85 -12.17 4.02 -7.10
C GLY A 85 -13.09 4.08 -5.90
N PHE A 86 -12.76 3.36 -4.84
CA PHE A 86 -13.31 3.57 -3.51
C PHE A 86 -12.18 3.78 -2.50
N VAL A 87 -12.08 5.00 -1.97
CA VAL A 87 -10.97 5.42 -1.11
C VAL A 87 -11.44 5.77 0.28
N MET A 88 -10.60 5.50 1.28
CA MET A 88 -10.91 5.70 2.68
C MET A 88 -9.78 6.36 3.43
N ASP A 89 -10.13 7.25 4.36
CA ASP A 89 -9.18 7.88 5.28
C ASP A 89 -9.81 8.10 6.65
N GLY A 90 -9.00 8.09 7.71
CA GLY A 90 -9.49 8.32 9.08
C GLY A 90 -9.90 9.76 9.36
N SER A 91 -9.46 10.74 8.56
CA SER A 91 -9.77 12.15 8.74
C SER A 91 -10.92 12.61 7.84
N GLU A 92 -11.96 13.18 8.46
CA GLU A 92 -13.05 13.83 7.74
C GLU A 92 -12.55 15.01 6.88
N GLN A 93 -11.55 15.77 7.37
CA GLN A 93 -11.01 16.91 6.63
C GLN A 93 -10.30 16.47 5.34
N ASN A 94 -9.53 15.38 5.43
CA ASN A 94 -8.90 14.76 4.28
C ASN A 94 -9.93 14.31 3.24
N VAL A 95 -10.99 13.60 3.68
CA VAL A 95 -12.06 13.14 2.77
C VAL A 95 -12.87 14.29 2.18
N SER A 96 -13.18 15.34 2.96
CA SER A 96 -13.80 16.55 2.42
C SER A 96 -12.94 17.18 1.33
N TYR A 97 -11.62 17.23 1.50
CA TYR A 97 -10.72 17.72 0.46
C TYR A 97 -10.80 16.89 -0.83
N ILE A 98 -10.96 15.57 -0.72
CA ILE A 98 -11.13 14.68 -1.88
C ILE A 98 -12.44 15.02 -2.60
N ILE A 99 -13.55 15.12 -1.86
CA ILE A 99 -14.89 15.40 -2.41
C ILE A 99 -14.94 16.76 -3.11
N ASP A 100 -14.25 17.76 -2.57
CA ASP A 100 -14.17 19.11 -3.14
C ASP A 100 -13.17 19.22 -4.32
N SER A 101 -12.39 18.17 -4.58
CA SER A 101 -11.38 18.16 -5.64
C SER A 101 -11.99 17.92 -7.03
N GLU A 102 -11.30 18.37 -8.07
CA GLU A 102 -11.73 18.13 -9.44
C GLU A 102 -11.80 16.64 -9.81
N CYS A 103 -10.97 15.82 -9.18
CA CYS A 103 -10.95 14.38 -9.42
C CYS A 103 -12.31 13.74 -9.12
N TYR A 104 -13.02 14.25 -8.10
CA TYR A 104 -14.27 13.66 -7.63
C TYR A 104 -15.42 13.81 -8.62
N TRP A 105 -15.46 14.90 -9.40
CA TRP A 105 -16.47 15.07 -10.45
C TRP A 105 -16.01 14.55 -11.81
N LYS A 106 -14.69 14.52 -12.08
CA LYS A 106 -14.13 14.07 -13.36
C LYS A 106 -14.09 12.54 -13.51
N TYR A 107 -14.05 11.80 -12.40
CA TYR A 107 -13.88 10.35 -12.38
C TYR A 107 -14.88 9.67 -11.43
N GLU A 108 -15.14 8.38 -11.64
CA GLU A 108 -15.97 7.58 -10.73
C GLU A 108 -15.17 7.23 -9.46
N LEU A 109 -15.14 8.18 -8.51
CA LEU A 109 -14.45 8.07 -7.25
C LEU A 109 -15.43 8.20 -6.10
N PHE A 110 -15.42 7.23 -5.19
CA PHE A 110 -16.15 7.25 -3.93
C PHE A 110 -15.15 7.45 -2.80
N ALA A 111 -15.46 8.32 -1.85
CA ALA A 111 -14.60 8.59 -0.69
C ALA A 111 -15.37 8.45 0.62
N LYS A 112 -14.78 7.83 1.63
CA LYS A 112 -15.42 7.63 2.95
C LYS A 112 -14.46 7.93 4.09
N ALA A 113 -14.88 8.83 4.98
CA ALA A 113 -14.18 9.08 6.23
C ALA A 113 -14.50 7.97 7.22
N VAL A 114 -13.51 7.18 7.60
CA VAL A 114 -13.69 6.05 8.52
C VAL A 114 -12.36 5.63 9.14
N PHE A 115 -12.38 5.38 10.45
CA PHE A 115 -11.30 4.69 11.14
C PHE A 115 -11.52 3.17 11.01
N ILE A 116 -10.74 2.52 10.15
CA ILE A 116 -10.92 1.11 9.81
C ILE A 116 -10.46 0.24 10.99
N ASP A 117 -11.31 -0.72 11.36
CA ASP A 117 -11.01 -1.77 12.33
C ASP A 117 -11.49 -3.13 11.80
N ARG A 118 -11.19 -4.21 12.52
CA ARG A 118 -11.59 -5.57 12.09
C ARG A 118 -13.10 -5.75 12.10
N GLU A 119 -13.76 -5.08 13.04
CA GLU A 119 -15.19 -5.22 13.25
C GLU A 119 -16.00 -4.57 12.13
N ASN A 120 -15.48 -3.51 11.50
CA ASN A 120 -16.19 -2.72 10.49
C ASN A 120 -15.76 -3.01 9.04
N ILE A 121 -14.57 -3.56 8.79
CA ILE A 121 -14.01 -3.60 7.43
C ILE A 121 -14.87 -4.38 6.43
N ASN A 122 -15.39 -5.54 6.82
CA ASN A 122 -16.20 -6.36 5.92
C ASN A 122 -17.56 -5.71 5.61
N GLU A 123 -18.16 -4.98 6.56
CA GLU A 123 -19.39 -4.21 6.30
C GLU A 123 -19.11 -3.07 5.33
N ILE A 124 -18.02 -2.33 5.54
CA ILE A 124 -17.64 -1.22 4.67
C ILE A 124 -17.38 -1.70 3.25
N LEU A 125 -16.61 -2.77 3.07
CA LEU A 125 -16.32 -3.32 1.75
C LEU A 125 -17.56 -3.93 1.08
N SER A 126 -18.50 -4.50 1.85
CA SER A 126 -19.77 -4.98 1.30
C SER A 126 -20.69 -3.85 0.83
N SER A 127 -20.52 -2.64 1.39
CA SER A 127 -21.25 -1.43 0.96
C SER A 127 -20.63 -0.74 -0.25
N CYS A 128 -19.46 -1.19 -0.70
CA CYS A 128 -18.78 -0.67 -1.89
C CYS A 128 -19.63 -0.97 -3.15
N PRO A 129 -19.72 -0.05 -4.13
CA PRO A 129 -20.50 -0.27 -5.36
C PRO A 129 -19.85 -1.25 -6.35
N PHE A 130 -18.74 -1.89 -5.98
CA PHE A 130 -18.00 -2.80 -6.85
C PHE A 130 -18.37 -4.26 -6.61
N ASP A 131 -18.18 -5.09 -7.64
CA ASP A 131 -18.27 -6.54 -7.51
C ASP A 131 -17.23 -7.09 -6.53
N LYS A 132 -17.49 -8.33 -6.06
CA LYS A 132 -16.55 -9.08 -5.22
C LYS A 132 -15.15 -9.18 -5.84
N GLU A 133 -15.05 -9.34 -7.16
CA GLU A 133 -13.75 -9.36 -7.84
C GLU A 133 -13.29 -7.93 -8.14
N VAL A 134 -12.51 -7.38 -7.21
CA VAL A 134 -11.89 -6.06 -7.29
C VAL A 134 -10.57 -6.16 -8.07
N GLY A 135 -10.20 -5.14 -8.84
CA GLY A 135 -8.91 -5.13 -9.52
C GLY A 135 -7.74 -4.97 -8.56
N ILE A 136 -7.75 -3.91 -7.75
CA ILE A 136 -6.66 -3.56 -6.84
C ILE A 136 -7.18 -3.30 -5.44
N LEU A 137 -6.48 -3.82 -4.44
CA LEU A 137 -6.63 -3.39 -3.04
C LEU A 137 -5.29 -2.87 -2.52
N HIS A 138 -5.25 -1.63 -2.03
CA HIS A 138 -4.09 -1.07 -1.32
C HIS A 138 -4.46 -0.85 0.14
N ILE A 139 -3.69 -1.47 1.06
CA ILE A 139 -3.84 -1.32 2.50
C ILE A 139 -2.62 -0.57 3.03
N ASP A 140 -2.86 0.66 3.46
CA ASP A 140 -1.92 1.55 4.13
C ASP A 140 -2.70 2.22 5.28
N LEU A 141 -2.46 1.77 6.51
CA LEU A 141 -3.19 2.22 7.70
C LEU A 141 -2.26 2.73 8.80
N ASP A 142 -0.94 2.80 8.53
CA ASP A 142 0.07 3.16 9.52
C ASP A 142 -0.02 2.33 10.82
N GLY A 143 -0.43 1.04 10.76
CA GLY A 143 -0.79 0.32 11.98
C GLY A 143 -1.31 -1.10 11.80
N ASN A 144 -2.64 -1.26 11.72
CA ASN A 144 -3.32 -2.55 11.81
C ASN A 144 -3.31 -3.35 10.49
N ASP A 145 -2.44 -3.02 9.54
CA ASP A 145 -2.41 -3.50 8.15
C ASP A 145 -2.54 -5.03 8.04
N TYR A 146 -1.71 -5.77 8.77
CA TYR A 146 -1.76 -7.24 8.82
C TYR A 146 -3.12 -7.75 9.32
N TRP A 147 -3.67 -7.09 10.34
CA TRP A 147 -4.91 -7.52 10.97
C TRP A 147 -6.13 -7.24 10.11
N ILE A 148 -6.14 -6.11 9.41
CA ILE A 148 -7.20 -5.77 8.46
C ILE A 148 -7.11 -6.70 7.25
N TRP A 149 -5.93 -6.95 6.70
CA TRP A 149 -5.78 -7.91 5.60
C TRP A 149 -6.25 -9.31 5.99
N LYS A 150 -5.98 -9.73 7.23
CA LYS A 150 -6.42 -11.03 7.75
C LYS A 150 -7.95 -11.16 7.77
N GLU A 151 -8.65 -10.08 8.10
CA GLU A 151 -10.09 -10.05 8.35
C GLU A 151 -10.94 -9.96 7.08
N ILE A 152 -10.42 -9.39 5.99
CA ILE A 152 -11.19 -9.20 4.76
C ILE A 152 -11.62 -10.56 4.16
N GLU A 153 -12.91 -10.76 3.90
CA GLU A 153 -13.43 -12.00 3.28
C GLU A 153 -14.44 -11.74 2.14
N VAL A 154 -14.95 -10.50 2.06
CA VAL A 154 -16.07 -10.14 1.19
C VAL A 154 -15.65 -9.77 -0.24
N ILE A 155 -14.37 -9.44 -0.46
CA ILE A 155 -13.78 -9.16 -1.77
C ILE A 155 -12.63 -10.12 -2.11
N SER A 156 -12.31 -10.23 -3.40
CA SER A 156 -11.19 -11.03 -3.92
C SER A 156 -10.40 -10.20 -4.95
N PRO A 157 -9.47 -9.35 -4.49
CA PRO A 157 -8.63 -8.53 -5.36
C PRO A 157 -7.79 -9.34 -6.36
N ILE A 158 -7.54 -8.82 -7.56
CA ILE A 158 -6.59 -9.43 -8.51
C ILE A 158 -5.15 -9.24 -8.03
N PHE A 159 -4.81 -8.05 -7.55
CA PHE A 159 -3.60 -7.85 -6.79
C PHE A 159 -3.81 -6.92 -5.60
N VAL A 160 -2.96 -7.12 -4.59
CA VAL A 160 -2.97 -6.38 -3.34
C VAL A 160 -1.61 -5.71 -3.15
N VAL A 161 -1.64 -4.45 -2.76
CA VAL A 161 -0.49 -3.70 -2.28
C VAL A 161 -0.62 -3.58 -0.77
N LEU A 162 0.40 -3.98 -0.03
CA LEU A 162 0.40 -3.94 1.43
C LEU A 162 1.58 -3.10 1.90
N GLU A 163 1.31 -2.08 2.72
CA GLU A 163 2.37 -1.34 3.38
C GLU A 163 3.05 -2.21 4.45
N TYR A 164 4.38 -2.19 4.50
CA TYR A 164 5.17 -2.90 5.47
C TYR A 164 6.17 -1.98 6.16
N ASN A 165 6.41 -2.24 7.44
CA ASN A 165 7.38 -1.52 8.22
C ASN A 165 8.79 -2.09 7.97
N GLY A 166 9.54 -1.42 7.10
CA GLY A 166 10.93 -1.79 6.79
C GLY A 166 11.90 -1.74 8.00
N ALA A 167 11.51 -1.15 9.13
CA ALA A 167 12.32 -1.17 10.36
C ALA A 167 12.28 -2.54 11.09
N PHE A 168 11.27 -3.38 10.85
CA PHE A 168 11.18 -4.71 11.43
C PHE A 168 12.09 -5.75 10.75
N GLY A 169 12.69 -5.39 9.61
CA GLY A 169 13.50 -6.29 8.80
C GLY A 169 12.69 -7.43 8.17
N ILE A 170 13.39 -8.41 7.61
CA ILE A 170 12.78 -9.53 6.87
C ILE A 170 12.82 -10.85 7.64
N ASP A 171 13.58 -10.93 8.73
CA ASP A 171 13.87 -12.21 9.39
C ASP A 171 12.68 -12.76 10.16
N ARG A 172 12.03 -11.92 10.95
CA ARG A 172 10.91 -12.29 11.85
C ARG A 172 9.56 -11.99 11.20
N ALA A 173 8.61 -12.92 11.32
CA ALA A 173 7.20 -12.67 11.01
C ALA A 173 6.50 -11.99 12.19
N ILE A 174 6.66 -10.67 12.30
CA ILE A 174 6.07 -9.85 13.38
C ILE A 174 5.15 -8.76 12.86
N THR A 175 4.17 -8.39 13.67
CA THR A 175 3.26 -7.24 13.50
C THR A 175 3.03 -6.58 14.85
N ILE A 176 2.62 -5.31 14.89
CA ILE A 176 2.13 -4.73 16.15
C ILE A 176 0.94 -5.53 16.71
N PRO A 177 0.74 -5.60 18.04
CA PRO A 177 -0.48 -6.15 18.62
C PRO A 177 -1.68 -5.32 18.17
N TYR A 178 -2.80 -6.00 17.97
CA TYR A 178 -4.01 -5.31 17.53
C TYR A 178 -4.52 -4.33 18.57
N ASN A 179 -4.84 -3.13 18.08
CA ASN A 179 -5.55 -2.14 18.84
C ASN A 179 -6.46 -1.38 17.89
N LYS A 180 -7.78 -1.50 18.07
CA LYS A 180 -8.77 -0.80 17.24
C LYS A 180 -8.65 0.73 17.25
N ASN A 181 -7.94 1.31 18.22
CA ASN A 181 -7.69 2.75 18.33
C ASN A 181 -6.20 3.07 18.08
N PHE A 182 -5.47 2.22 17.36
CA PHE A 182 -4.05 2.38 17.15
C PHE A 182 -3.76 3.66 16.36
N VAL A 183 -3.00 4.58 16.97
CA VAL A 183 -2.48 5.75 16.27
C VAL A 183 -0.97 5.74 16.44
N ARG A 184 -0.25 5.67 15.32
CA ARG A 184 1.21 5.56 15.23
C ARG A 184 1.94 6.58 16.11
N THR A 185 1.58 7.85 15.99
CA THR A 185 2.16 8.96 16.76
C THR A 185 1.91 8.87 18.27
N ASN A 186 0.76 8.34 18.69
CA ASN A 186 0.44 8.16 20.11
C ASN A 186 1.11 6.92 20.70
N SER A 187 1.32 5.89 19.88
CA SER A 187 1.86 4.61 20.31
C SER A 187 3.36 4.66 20.56
N HIS A 188 4.11 5.45 19.77
CA HIS A 188 5.50 5.76 20.05
C HIS A 188 5.94 7.08 19.42
N TYR A 189 6.64 7.93 20.18
CA TYR A 189 7.02 9.29 19.76
C TYR A 189 7.86 9.34 18.47
N SER A 190 8.58 8.26 18.16
CA SER A 190 9.45 8.23 16.98
C SER A 190 8.71 8.04 15.67
N ASN A 191 7.41 7.69 15.71
CA ASN A 191 6.64 7.19 14.58
C ASN A 191 7.26 5.94 13.93
N LEU A 192 8.17 5.18 14.57
CA LEU A 192 8.75 3.98 13.93
C LEU A 192 8.03 2.66 14.30
N TYR A 193 7.11 2.71 15.27
CA TYR A 193 6.38 1.55 15.75
C TYR A 193 4.97 1.52 15.15
N TRP A 194 4.78 0.68 14.14
CA TRP A 194 3.54 0.54 13.37
C TRP A 194 3.61 -0.69 12.45
N GLY A 195 2.47 -1.10 11.90
CA GLY A 195 2.40 -2.03 10.79
C GLY A 195 2.92 -3.43 11.08
N ALA A 196 3.37 -4.09 10.02
CA ALA A 196 3.89 -5.43 10.03
C ALA A 196 5.19 -5.56 9.23
N SER A 197 5.96 -6.59 9.55
CA SER A 197 7.13 -7.00 8.76
C SER A 197 6.71 -7.53 7.39
N LEU A 198 7.60 -7.40 6.40
CA LEU A 198 7.38 -8.00 5.08
C LEU A 198 7.10 -9.50 5.17
N ARG A 199 7.80 -10.22 6.07
CA ARG A 199 7.63 -11.66 6.25
C ARG A 199 6.25 -12.03 6.82
N ALA A 200 5.70 -11.24 7.75
CA ALA A 200 4.34 -11.46 8.25
C ALA A 200 3.28 -11.30 7.15
N LEU A 201 3.36 -10.22 6.35
CA LEU A 201 2.43 -9.98 5.24
C LEU A 201 2.57 -11.04 4.15
N HIS A 202 3.81 -11.44 3.84
CA HIS A 202 4.08 -12.52 2.89
C HIS A 202 3.44 -13.85 3.31
N GLN A 203 3.61 -14.26 4.57
CA GLN A 203 2.99 -15.49 5.08
C GLN A 203 1.47 -15.44 5.00
N LEU A 204 0.85 -14.32 5.43
CA LEU A 204 -0.60 -14.15 5.39
C LEU A 204 -1.13 -14.16 3.94
N SER A 205 -0.51 -13.41 3.03
CA SER A 205 -0.90 -13.38 1.62
C SER A 205 -0.77 -14.75 0.95
N LYS A 206 0.26 -15.53 1.29
CA LYS A 206 0.42 -16.91 0.80
C LYS A 206 -0.70 -17.83 1.29
N GLN A 207 -1.11 -17.72 2.55
CA GLN A 207 -2.27 -18.45 3.10
C GLN A 207 -3.57 -18.07 2.39
N ARG A 208 -3.67 -16.82 1.94
CA ARG A 208 -4.82 -16.27 1.21
C ARG A 208 -4.75 -16.48 -0.30
N TRP A 209 -3.87 -17.35 -0.80
CA TRP A 209 -3.73 -17.71 -2.22
C TRP A 209 -3.19 -16.58 -3.14
N TYR A 210 -2.31 -15.73 -2.61
CA TYR A 210 -1.56 -14.74 -3.38
C TYR A 210 -0.07 -15.10 -3.44
N SER A 211 0.59 -14.66 -4.51
CA SER A 211 2.01 -14.81 -4.76
C SER A 211 2.71 -13.46 -4.74
N PHE A 212 3.88 -13.42 -4.12
CA PHE A 212 4.67 -12.21 -3.95
C PHE A 212 5.41 -11.85 -5.23
N ILE A 213 5.34 -10.58 -5.64
CA ILE A 213 5.94 -10.08 -6.88
C ILE A 213 7.18 -9.22 -6.60
N GLY A 214 7.23 -8.57 -5.43
CA GLY A 214 8.37 -7.76 -4.99
C GLY A 214 7.95 -6.55 -4.16
N CYS A 215 8.93 -5.75 -3.76
CA CYS A 215 8.74 -4.47 -3.10
C CYS A 215 9.17 -3.29 -3.99
N ASN A 216 8.58 -2.12 -3.75
CA ASN A 216 9.05 -0.86 -4.35
C ASN A 216 10.44 -0.47 -3.80
N SER A 217 11.16 0.38 -4.53
CA SER A 217 12.54 0.77 -4.19
C SER A 217 12.63 1.67 -2.96
N ALA A 218 11.51 2.29 -2.55
CA ALA A 218 11.39 3.00 -1.29
C ALA A 218 11.40 2.04 -0.08
N GLY A 219 10.94 0.80 -0.28
CA GLY A 219 10.94 -0.25 0.72
C GLY A 219 9.82 -0.09 1.75
N ASN A 220 8.64 0.36 1.31
CA ASN A 220 7.42 0.43 2.14
C ASN A 220 6.23 -0.33 1.54
N ASN A 221 6.17 -0.58 0.23
CA ASN A 221 5.05 -1.29 -0.39
C ASN A 221 5.45 -2.65 -0.94
N ALA A 222 4.67 -3.67 -0.61
CA ALA A 222 4.83 -5.04 -1.10
C ALA A 222 3.65 -5.45 -1.99
N TYR A 223 3.97 -6.05 -3.15
CA TYR A 223 2.99 -6.40 -4.18
C TYR A 223 2.71 -7.90 -4.20
N PHE A 224 1.43 -8.26 -4.16
CA PHE A 224 0.94 -9.63 -4.16
C PHE A 224 -0.14 -9.84 -5.21
N VAL A 225 0.02 -10.83 -6.09
CA VAL A 225 -0.96 -11.13 -7.16
C VAL A 225 -1.65 -12.46 -6.86
N ARG A 226 -2.96 -12.52 -7.08
CA ARG A 226 -3.74 -13.75 -6.89
C ARG A 226 -3.20 -14.85 -7.81
N LYS A 227 -2.99 -16.05 -7.28
CA LYS A 227 -2.20 -17.09 -7.99
C LYS A 227 -2.77 -17.51 -9.34
N ASP A 228 -4.08 -17.46 -9.51
CA ASP A 228 -4.77 -17.76 -10.78
C ASP A 228 -4.54 -16.70 -11.87
N LYS A 229 -4.00 -15.53 -11.50
CA LYS A 229 -3.73 -14.41 -12.42
C LYS A 229 -2.26 -14.34 -12.85
N LEU A 230 -1.38 -15.14 -12.26
CA LEU A 230 0.01 -15.25 -12.68
C LEU A 230 0.12 -15.75 -14.12
N ASN A 231 1.20 -15.35 -14.81
CA ASN A 231 1.46 -15.75 -16.19
C ASN A 231 2.96 -15.73 -16.51
N ASP A 232 3.31 -15.85 -17.79
CA ASP A 232 4.72 -15.85 -18.22
C ASP A 232 5.44 -14.52 -18.01
N ILE A 233 4.75 -13.44 -17.70
CA ILE A 233 5.32 -12.10 -17.49
C ILE A 233 5.34 -11.75 -16.00
N VAL A 234 4.19 -11.89 -15.34
CA VAL A 234 4.03 -11.61 -13.91
C VAL A 234 4.16 -12.90 -13.12
N ARG A 235 5.30 -13.05 -12.44
CA ARG A 235 5.72 -14.29 -11.78
C ARG A 235 6.00 -14.03 -10.31
N GLU A 236 5.80 -15.07 -9.51
CA GLU A 236 6.21 -15.10 -8.11
C GLU A 236 7.73 -14.95 -7.97
N THR A 237 8.17 -14.20 -6.96
CA THR A 237 9.55 -14.09 -6.51
C THR A 237 9.68 -14.52 -5.05
N SER A 238 10.91 -14.78 -4.61
CA SER A 238 11.20 -15.02 -3.19
C SER A 238 11.32 -13.72 -2.42
N ILE A 239 11.06 -13.75 -1.11
CA ILE A 239 11.28 -12.59 -0.22
C ILE A 239 12.73 -12.12 -0.29
N GLU A 240 13.71 -13.03 -0.33
CA GLU A 240 15.15 -12.71 -0.40
C GLU A 240 15.59 -12.05 -1.73
N GLN A 241 14.77 -12.18 -2.79
CA GLN A 241 15.03 -11.53 -4.07
C GLN A 241 14.22 -10.25 -4.26
N GLY A 242 13.07 -10.15 -3.60
CA GLY A 242 12.13 -9.05 -3.73
C GLY A 242 12.17 -8.03 -2.60
N ASP A 243 12.92 -8.29 -1.51
CA ASP A 243 13.05 -7.35 -0.41
C ASP A 243 13.83 -6.11 -0.80
N VAL A 244 13.50 -5.01 -0.13
CA VAL A 244 14.16 -3.72 -0.30
C VAL A 244 14.40 -3.10 1.06
N VAL A 245 15.65 -2.71 1.31
CA VAL A 245 16.03 -1.94 2.50
C VAL A 245 15.60 -0.49 2.33
N SER A 246 14.61 -0.07 3.13
CA SER A 246 14.12 1.30 3.10
C SER A 246 15.17 2.33 3.55
N LYS A 247 15.20 3.47 2.85
CA LYS A 247 16.17 4.56 3.09
C LYS A 247 15.53 5.85 3.60
N PHE A 248 14.20 5.93 3.65
CA PHE A 248 13.51 7.11 4.19
C PHE A 248 13.77 7.25 5.70
N ARG A 249 13.82 8.51 6.15
CA ARG A 249 14.33 8.92 7.47
C ARG A 249 13.27 9.72 8.21
N GLU A 250 12.18 9.05 8.55
CA GLU A 250 10.94 9.63 9.08
C GLU A 250 10.88 9.70 10.61
N SER A 251 11.91 9.23 11.31
CA SER A 251 11.92 9.17 12.76
C SER A 251 11.78 10.55 13.38
N ARG A 252 11.11 10.63 14.53
CA ARG A 252 10.86 11.88 15.26
C ARG A 252 11.43 11.88 16.67
N ASP A 253 11.67 13.08 17.21
CA ASP A 253 11.88 13.28 18.65
C ASP A 253 10.53 13.47 19.38
N ARG A 254 10.57 13.59 20.71
CA ARG A 254 9.36 13.80 21.54
C ARG A 254 8.64 15.12 21.26
N SER A 255 9.26 16.06 20.55
CA SER A 255 8.63 17.30 20.09
C SER A 255 8.08 17.20 18.66
N GLY A 256 8.14 16.01 18.04
CA GLY A 256 7.65 15.76 16.69
C GLY A 256 8.60 16.17 15.57
N ARG A 257 9.82 16.63 15.88
CA ARG A 257 10.80 17.05 14.86
C ARG A 257 11.53 15.84 14.30
N LEU A 258 11.83 15.87 13.01
CA LEU A 258 12.59 14.81 12.35
C LEU A 258 13.99 14.69 12.97
N THR A 259 14.34 13.48 13.40
CA THR A 259 15.68 13.11 13.90
C THR A 259 16.52 12.42 12.83
N TYR A 260 15.86 12.01 11.75
CA TYR A 260 16.46 11.43 10.58
C TYR A 260 17.33 10.18 10.88
N ILE A 261 16.91 9.32 11.79
CA ILE A 261 17.60 8.05 12.06
C ILE A 261 17.39 7.11 10.86
N ALA A 262 18.44 6.38 10.49
CA ALA A 262 18.48 5.60 9.26
C ALA A 262 18.85 4.13 9.52
N GLY A 263 18.56 3.27 8.55
CA GLY A 263 19.00 1.86 8.57
C GLY A 263 18.57 1.12 9.83
N ASN A 264 19.49 0.33 10.38
CA ASN A 264 19.25 -0.53 11.55
C ASN A 264 19.17 0.24 12.87
N GLU A 265 19.53 1.52 12.92
CA GLU A 265 19.36 2.33 14.14
C GLU A 265 17.88 2.59 14.45
N ARG A 266 17.00 2.48 13.44
CA ARG A 266 15.55 2.68 13.58
C ARG A 266 14.92 1.67 14.54
N ILE A 267 15.26 0.38 14.41
CA ILE A 267 14.71 -0.66 15.29
C ILE A 267 15.15 -0.44 16.75
N GLY A 268 16.35 0.12 16.95
CA GLY A 268 16.87 0.46 18.28
C GLY A 268 16.02 1.47 19.05
N LEU A 269 15.35 2.40 18.37
CA LEU A 269 14.47 3.39 19.01
C LEU A 269 13.18 2.80 19.57
N ILE A 270 12.72 1.68 19.02
CA ILE A 270 11.46 1.02 19.36
C ILE A 270 11.70 -0.32 20.06
N LYS A 271 12.95 -0.60 20.45
CA LYS A 271 13.31 -1.77 21.21
C LYS A 271 12.51 -1.83 22.52
N GLY A 272 11.98 -2.99 22.85
CA GLY A 272 11.12 -3.17 24.02
C GLY A 272 9.65 -2.79 23.80
N MET A 273 9.28 -2.31 22.61
CA MET A 273 7.87 -2.21 22.25
C MET A 273 7.32 -3.63 21.98
N PRO A 274 6.07 -3.92 22.37
CA PRO A 274 5.50 -5.25 22.16
C PRO A 274 5.22 -5.49 20.68
N VAL A 275 5.40 -6.70 20.21
CA VAL A 275 4.98 -7.19 18.89
C VAL A 275 4.31 -8.54 19.04
N TYR A 276 3.44 -8.88 18.10
CA TYR A 276 2.85 -10.19 17.99
C TYR A 276 3.60 -10.98 16.91
N ASN A 277 4.17 -12.11 17.32
CA ASN A 277 4.91 -13.02 16.46
C ASN A 277 3.96 -14.04 15.85
N ILE A 278 3.89 -14.06 14.52
CA ILE A 278 2.97 -14.90 13.75
C ILE A 278 3.34 -16.38 13.88
N ASP A 279 4.65 -16.69 13.89
CA ASP A 279 5.14 -18.07 13.93
C ASP A 279 4.89 -18.72 15.30
N THR A 280 5.04 -17.97 16.39
CA THR A 280 4.82 -18.48 17.76
C THR A 280 3.42 -18.24 18.30
N ASN A 281 2.60 -17.43 17.62
CA ASN A 281 1.27 -17.02 18.06
C ASN A 281 1.29 -16.40 19.47
N SER A 282 2.30 -15.58 19.76
CA SER A 282 2.50 -14.97 21.08
C SER A 282 3.01 -13.53 21.00
N LEU A 283 2.81 -12.77 22.08
CA LEU A 283 3.46 -11.47 22.25
C LEU A 283 4.92 -11.65 22.65
N GLU A 284 5.78 -10.79 22.12
CA GLU A 284 7.18 -10.65 22.47
C GLU A 284 7.61 -9.19 22.30
N ASP A 285 8.84 -8.85 22.69
CA ASP A 285 9.37 -7.51 22.46
C ASP A 285 10.18 -7.46 21.16
N ILE A 286 10.28 -6.27 20.57
CA ILE A 286 11.19 -5.99 19.45
C ILE A 286 12.64 -6.27 19.83
#